data_AF-A0A0R1VD30-F1
#
_entry.id   AF-A0A0R1VD30-F1
#
_cell.length_a   1.000
_cell.length_b   1.000
_cell.length_c   1.000
_cell.angle_alpha   90.00
_cell.angle_beta   90.00
_cell.angle_gamma   90.00
#
_symmetry.space_group_name_H-M   'P 1'
#
loop_
_entity.id
_entity.type
_entity.pdbx_description
1 polymer ?
#
loop_
_entity_poly.entity_id
_entity_poly.type
_entity_poly.pdbx_seq_one_letter_code
_entity_poly.pdbx_strand_id
1 'polypeptide(L)'
;MSINERNQKIAKQVVTAHHQIEQGVTKAYQRTETMAVDGFNNISDKFIARFFTRDGEDVASAKARLKASAEESKRHHQEKQ
;
A
#
# COMPACT_ATOMS: atom_id res chain seq x y z
N MET A 1 -8.60 -49.36 -7.25
CA MET A 1 -9.17 -48.01 -7.35
C MET A 1 -9.91 -47.89 -8.69
N SER A 2 -11.19 -47.58 -8.67
CA SER A 2 -12.04 -47.38 -9.85
C SER A 2 -11.65 -46.13 -10.63
N ILE A 3 -12.07 -46.03 -11.90
CA ILE A 3 -11.97 -44.80 -12.70
C ILE A 3 -12.64 -43.63 -11.96
N ASN A 4 -13.80 -43.86 -11.34
CA ASN A 4 -14.53 -42.81 -10.63
C ASN A 4 -13.75 -42.26 -9.43
N GLU A 5 -13.10 -43.14 -8.67
CA GLU A 5 -12.28 -42.74 -7.51
C GLU A 5 -11.04 -41.93 -7.96
N ARG A 6 -10.42 -42.33 -9.07
CA ARG A 6 -9.29 -41.57 -9.68
C ARG A 6 -9.74 -40.18 -10.12
N ASN A 7 -10.88 -40.08 -10.80
CA ASN A 7 -11.44 -38.79 -11.24
C ASN A 7 -11.78 -37.89 -10.05
N GLN A 8 -12.38 -38.44 -8.99
CA GLN A 8 -12.67 -37.66 -7.78
C GLN A 8 -11.39 -37.15 -7.10
N LYS A 9 -10.32 -37.95 -7.08
CA LYS A 9 -9.02 -37.52 -6.56
C LYS A 9 -8.44 -36.35 -7.38
N ILE A 10 -8.49 -36.44 -8.70
CA ILE A 10 -8.04 -35.36 -9.60
C ILE A 10 -8.86 -34.09 -9.35
N ALA A 11 -10.19 -34.19 -9.29
CA ALA A 11 -11.05 -33.03 -9.03
C ALA A 11 -10.72 -32.33 -7.71
N LYS A 12 -10.50 -33.10 -6.63
CA LYS A 12 -10.07 -32.54 -5.33
C LYS A 12 -8.73 -31.82 -5.44
N GLN A 13 -7.75 -32.43 -6.11
CA GLN A 13 -6.43 -31.81 -6.30
C GLN A 13 -6.52 -30.51 -7.10
N VAL A 14 -7.33 -30.46 -8.16
CA VAL A 14 -7.55 -29.25 -8.97
C VAL A 14 -8.18 -28.14 -8.13
N VAL A 15 -9.22 -28.45 -7.35
CA VAL A 15 -9.87 -27.45 -6.47
C VAL A 15 -8.90 -26.92 -5.42
N THR A 16 -8.12 -27.80 -4.79
CA THR A 16 -7.09 -27.38 -3.82
C THR A 16 -6.02 -26.50 -4.47
N ALA A 17 -5.52 -26.88 -5.65
CA ALA A 17 -4.53 -26.09 -6.38
C ALA A 17 -5.08 -24.70 -6.76
N HIS A 18 -6.34 -24.64 -7.22
CA HIS A 18 -7.00 -23.37 -7.53
C HIS A 18 -7.05 -22.46 -6.29
N HIS A 19 -7.49 -22.99 -5.15
CA HIS A 19 -7.56 -22.21 -3.92
C HIS A 19 -6.18 -21.74 -3.44
N GLN A 20 -5.14 -22.56 -3.59
CA GLN A 20 -3.77 -22.16 -3.26
C GLN A 20 -3.27 -21.02 -4.15
N ILE A 21 -3.59 -21.06 -5.45
CA ILE A 21 -3.26 -19.98 -6.40
C ILE A 21 -3.98 -18.69 -6.01
N GLU A 22 -5.29 -18.74 -5.75
CA GLU A 22 -6.07 -17.57 -5.33
C GLU A 22 -5.50 -16.90 -4.08
N GLN A 23 -5.19 -17.70 -3.05
CA GLN A 23 -4.57 -17.19 -1.83
C GLN A 23 -3.18 -16.61 -2.09
N GLY A 24 -2.37 -17.28 -2.90
CA GLY A 24 -1.02 -16.84 -3.25
C GLY A 24 -1.03 -15.49 -3.97
N VAL A 25 -1.91 -15.34 -4.97
CA VAL A 25 -2.08 -14.10 -5.73
C VAL A 25 -2.56 -12.97 -4.82
N THR A 26 -3.59 -13.20 -4.01
CA THR A 26 -4.13 -12.16 -3.11
C THR A 26 -3.07 -11.67 -2.11
N LYS A 27 -2.32 -12.59 -1.51
CA LYS A 27 -1.23 -12.24 -0.57
C LYS A 27 -0.09 -11.49 -1.27
N ALA A 28 0.27 -11.90 -2.48
CA ALA A 28 1.33 -11.23 -3.24
C ALA A 28 0.96 -9.80 -3.61
N TYR A 29 -0.30 -9.56 -4.02
CA TYR A 29 -0.82 -8.22 -4.29
C TYR A 29 -0.76 -7.33 -3.04
N GLN A 30 -1.33 -7.80 -1.93
CA GLN A 30 -1.32 -7.08 -0.65
C GLN A 30 0.12 -6.73 -0.23
N ARG A 31 1.04 -7.69 -0.30
CA ARG A 31 2.45 -7.46 0.05
C ARG A 31 3.10 -6.42 -0.84
N THR A 32 2.83 -6.46 -2.14
CA THR A 32 3.41 -5.50 -3.11
C THR A 32 2.92 -4.09 -2.83
N GLU A 33 1.62 -3.93 -2.56
CA GLU A 33 1.02 -2.64 -2.19
C GLU A 33 1.64 -2.09 -0.90
N THR A 34 1.67 -2.90 0.17
CA THR A 34 2.28 -2.51 1.44
C THR A 34 3.74 -2.08 1.26
N MET A 35 4.54 -2.88 0.54
CA MET A 35 5.95 -2.55 0.28
C MET A 35 6.12 -1.24 -0.50
N ALA A 36 5.26 -0.98 -1.49
CA ALA A 36 5.33 0.24 -2.29
C ALA A 36 4.99 1.48 -1.44
N VAL A 37 3.90 1.41 -0.66
CA VAL A 37 3.45 2.51 0.21
C VAL A 37 4.47 2.79 1.30
N ASP A 38 4.97 1.75 1.97
CA ASP A 38 5.97 1.90 3.04
C ASP A 38 7.30 2.43 2.50
N GLY A 39 7.74 1.92 1.34
CA GLY A 39 8.94 2.39 0.66
C GLY A 39 8.85 3.87 0.31
N PHE A 40 7.72 4.32 -0.24
CA PHE A 40 7.46 5.72 -0.52
C PHE A 40 7.45 6.57 0.74
N ASN A 41 6.71 6.15 1.78
CA ASN A 41 6.61 6.87 3.04
C ASN A 41 7.98 7.07 3.69
N ASN A 42 8.82 6.04 3.71
CA ASN A 42 10.18 6.11 4.25
C ASN A 42 11.07 7.11 3.51
N ILE A 43 11.03 7.15 2.18
CA ILE A 43 11.80 8.12 1.39
C ILE A 43 11.26 9.54 1.62
N SER A 44 9.93 9.69 1.63
CA SER A 44 9.24 10.96 1.90
C SER A 44 9.60 11.51 3.29
N ASP A 45 9.61 10.65 4.32
CA ASP A 45 10.00 11.01 5.68
C ASP A 45 11.44 11.54 5.75
N LYS A 46 12.38 10.84 5.11
CA LYS A 46 13.78 11.28 5.06
C LYS A 46 13.94 12.61 4.33
N PHE A 47 13.20 12.81 3.25
CA PHE A 47 13.22 14.05 2.49
C PHE A 47 12.68 15.22 3.32
N ILE A 48 11.56 15.02 4.02
CA ILE A 48 10.98 16.03 4.91
C ILE A 48 11.91 16.35 6.08
N ALA A 49 12.46 15.32 6.73
CA ALA A 49 13.44 15.48 7.81
C ALA A 49 14.68 16.26 7.36
N ARG A 50 15.10 16.10 6.10
CA ARG A 50 16.30 16.75 5.60
C ARG A 50 16.08 18.20 5.20
N PHE A 51 14.92 18.51 4.61
CA PHE A 51 14.72 19.76 3.89
C PHE A 51 13.60 20.65 4.43
N PHE A 52 12.66 20.12 5.21
CA PHE A 52 11.43 20.83 5.55
C PHE A 52 11.14 20.96 7.05
N THR A 53 11.78 20.15 7.91
CA THR A 53 11.70 20.33 9.36
C THR A 53 12.41 21.62 9.78
N ARG A 54 11.80 22.33 10.74
CA ARG A 54 12.39 23.47 11.44
C ARG A 54 13.14 22.99 12.70
N ASP A 55 13.89 23.89 13.33
CA ASP A 55 14.61 23.57 14.57
C ASP A 55 13.63 23.09 15.66
N GLY A 56 13.87 21.89 16.16
CA GLY A 56 13.02 21.24 17.17
C GLY A 56 11.69 20.66 16.65
N GLU A 57 11.42 20.74 15.35
CA GLU A 57 10.21 20.16 14.73
C GLU A 57 10.46 18.69 14.31
N ASP A 58 9.58 17.78 14.73
CA ASP A 58 9.61 16.40 14.24
C ASP A 58 9.00 16.25 12.83
N VAL A 59 9.26 15.11 12.19
CA VAL A 59 8.82 14.84 10.81
C VAL A 59 7.28 14.79 10.69
N ALA A 60 6.59 14.30 11.71
CA ALA A 60 5.13 14.18 11.69
C ALA A 60 4.46 15.56 11.74
N SER A 61 4.99 16.45 12.59
CA SER A 61 4.59 17.85 12.72
C SER A 61 4.89 18.61 11.44
N ALA A 62 6.07 18.42 10.85
CA ALA A 62 6.42 19.01 9.56
C ALA A 62 5.45 18.56 8.46
N LYS A 63 5.11 17.27 8.38
CA LYS A 63 4.09 16.75 7.44
C LYS A 63 2.74 17.42 7.62
N ALA A 64 2.26 17.49 8.86
CA ALA A 64 0.97 18.11 9.17
C ALA A 64 0.93 19.58 8.74
N ARG A 65 2.00 20.34 9.04
CA ARG A 65 2.16 21.74 8.62
C ARG A 65 2.17 21.89 7.09
N LEU A 66 2.95 21.07 6.39
CA LEU A 66 3.01 21.10 4.92
C LEU A 66 1.65 20.81 4.28
N LYS A 67 0.91 19.84 4.83
CA LYS A 67 -0.46 19.52 4.35
C LYS A 67 -1.41 20.71 4.56
N ALA A 68 -1.41 21.31 5.75
CA ALA A 68 -2.25 22.48 6.04
C ALA A 68 -1.92 23.66 5.11
N SER A 69 -0.63 23.94 4.87
CA SER A 69 -0.19 25.01 3.97
C SER A 69 -0.59 24.74 2.50
N ALA A 70 -0.57 23.49 2.05
CA ALA A 70 -1.03 23.12 0.72
C ALA A 70 -2.55 23.29 0.56
N GLU A 71 -3.33 22.94 1.59
CA GLU A 71 -4.79 23.15 1.61
C GLU A 71 -5.16 24.63 1.62
N GLU A 72 -4.46 25.43 2.41
CA GLU A 72 -4.62 26.89 2.45
C GLU A 72 -4.33 27.51 1.07
N SER A 73 -3.22 27.10 0.43
CA SER A 73 -2.87 27.57 -0.91
C SER A 73 -3.96 27.25 -1.95
N LYS A 74 -4.59 26.08 -1.84
CA LYS A 74 -5.72 25.70 -2.71
C LYS A 74 -6.95 26.56 -2.48
N ARG A 75 -7.32 26.81 -1.22
CA ARG A 75 -8.45 27.70 -0.87
C ARG A 75 -8.22 29.11 -1.40
N HIS A 76 -7.03 29.66 -1.16
CA HIS A 76 -6.66 30.98 -1.67
C HIS A 76 -6.69 31.09 -3.19
N HIS A 77 -6.44 29.99 -3.91
CA HIS A 77 -6.57 29.97 -5.37
C HIS A 77 -8.03 29.94 -5.82
N GLN A 78 -8.89 29.19 -5.12
CA GLN A 78 -10.32 29.08 -5.41
C GLN A 78 -11.08 30.38 -5.11
N GLU A 79 -10.72 31.10 -4.05
CA GLU A 79 -11.34 32.40 -3.69
C GLU A 79 -10.97 33.53 -4.65
N LYS A 80 -9.93 33.34 -5.47
CA LYS A 80 -9.47 34.32 -6.48
C LYS A 80 -9.99 34.02 -7.89
N GLN A 81 -10.74 32.93 -8.08
CA GLN A 81 -11.42 32.58 -9.34
C GLN A 81 -12.90 32.92 -9.25
#